data_AF-A0A2E1BQ79-F1
#
_entry.id   AF-A0A2E1BQ79-F1
#
_cell.length_a   1.000
_cell.length_b   1.000
_cell.length_c   1.000
_cell.angle_alpha   90.00
_cell.angle_beta   90.00
_cell.angle_gamma   90.00
#
_symmetry.space_group_name_H-M   'P 1'
#
loop_
_entity.id
_entity.type
_entity.pdbx_description
1 polymer ?
#
loop_
_entity_poly.entity_id
_entity_poly.type
_entity_poly.pdbx_seq_one_letter_code
_entity_poly.pdbx_strand_id
1 'polypeptide(L)'
;MADKEKKQKQINIELDEKTAEGIYSNLAIINHSVSEFVVDFISMMPGTPKAKVKSRIILTPQHAKKFLKALNDNVVRFEQAHGTIKDYEQPPIPLNFGPTGEA
;
A
#
# COMPACT_ATOMS: atom_id res chain seq x y z
N MET A 1 29.25 -34.06 -16.03
CA MET A 1 28.59 -32.76 -16.28
C MET A 1 27.10 -33.01 -16.19
N ALA A 2 26.40 -32.39 -15.25
CA ALA A 2 24.96 -32.57 -15.06
C ALA A 2 24.35 -31.21 -14.69
N ASP A 3 23.90 -30.49 -15.72
CA ASP A 3 23.10 -29.28 -15.58
C ASP A 3 21.69 -29.65 -15.10
N LYS A 4 21.37 -29.31 -13.85
CA LYS A 4 20.01 -29.34 -13.33
C LYS A 4 19.31 -28.04 -13.71
N GLU A 5 18.53 -28.08 -14.78
CA GLU A 5 17.56 -27.05 -15.12
C GLU A 5 16.58 -26.83 -13.95
N LYS A 6 16.74 -25.71 -13.24
CA LYS A 6 15.75 -25.23 -12.28
C LYS A 6 14.53 -24.75 -13.05
N LYS A 7 13.54 -25.63 -13.27
CA LYS A 7 12.18 -25.22 -13.65
C LYS A 7 11.63 -24.31 -12.55
N GLN A 8 11.69 -23.00 -12.76
CA GLN A 8 10.99 -22.02 -11.93
C GLN A 8 9.50 -22.35 -11.98
N LYS A 9 8.93 -22.77 -10.85
CA LYS A 9 7.47 -22.88 -10.70
C LYS A 9 6.90 -21.47 -10.89
N GLN A 10 6.25 -21.25 -12.02
CA GLN A 10 5.38 -20.09 -12.20
C GLN A 10 4.18 -20.28 -11.28
N ILE A 11 4.00 -19.35 -10.35
CA ILE A 11 2.82 -19.32 -9.48
C ILE A 11 1.75 -18.60 -10.28
N ASN A 12 0.65 -19.30 -10.59
CA ASN A 12 -0.52 -18.64 -11.14
C ASN A 12 -1.20 -17.85 -10.02
N ILE A 13 -1.33 -16.54 -10.24
CA ILE A 13 -2.07 -15.66 -9.34
C ILE A 13 -3.50 -15.59 -9.89
N GLU A 14 -4.46 -16.04 -9.10
CA GLU A 14 -5.88 -15.89 -9.41
C GLU A 14 -6.37 -14.51 -8.95
N LEU A 15 -7.19 -13.86 -9.77
CA LEU A 15 -7.81 -12.58 -9.48
C LEU A 15 -9.30 -12.72 -9.76
N ASP A 16 -10.11 -12.75 -8.70
CA ASP A 16 -11.56 -12.82 -8.84
C ASP A 16 -12.13 -11.47 -9.32
N GLU A 17 -13.29 -11.53 -9.97
CA GLU A 17 -13.95 -10.36 -10.58
C GLU A 17 -14.17 -9.22 -9.56
N LYS A 18 -14.55 -9.57 -8.33
CA LYS A 18 -14.83 -8.57 -7.28
C LYS A 18 -13.55 -7.87 -6.81
N THR A 19 -12.44 -8.60 -6.69
CA THR A 19 -11.13 -7.99 -6.36
C THR A 19 -10.58 -7.17 -7.54
N ALA A 20 -10.88 -7.58 -8.77
CA ALA A 20 -10.47 -6.85 -9.98
C ALA A 20 -11.11 -5.46 -10.10
N GLU A 21 -12.30 -5.23 -9.53
CA GLU A 21 -12.93 -3.90 -9.47
C GLU A 21 -12.09 -2.88 -8.71
N GLY A 22 -11.29 -3.35 -7.75
CA GLY A 22 -10.48 -2.49 -6.88
C GLY A 22 -11.29 -1.70 -5.85
N ILE A 23 -10.57 -1.03 -4.96
CA ILE A 23 -11.16 -0.21 -3.91
C ILE A 23 -10.51 1.17 -3.93
N TYR A 24 -11.30 2.20 -4.16
CA TYR A 24 -10.83 3.58 -4.12
C TYR A 24 -10.37 3.99 -2.72
N SER A 25 -9.22 4.66 -2.64
CA SER A 25 -8.71 5.34 -1.44
C SER A 25 -7.94 6.59 -1.83
N ASN A 26 -7.96 7.60 -0.96
CA ASN A 26 -7.26 8.87 -1.14
C ASN A 26 -6.42 9.26 0.09
N LEU A 27 -6.30 8.35 1.05
CA LEU A 27 -5.45 8.45 2.22
C LEU A 27 -4.94 7.06 2.58
N ALA A 28 -3.66 6.96 2.94
CA ALA A 28 -3.08 5.74 3.50
C ALA A 28 -2.39 6.08 4.82
N ILE A 29 -2.65 5.28 5.85
CA ILE A 29 -2.04 5.45 7.17
C ILE A 29 -1.25 4.19 7.49
N ILE A 30 0.00 4.38 7.89
CA ILE A 30 0.93 3.29 8.14
C ILE A 30 1.31 3.32 9.61
N ASN A 31 0.92 2.28 10.32
CA ASN A 31 1.41 1.98 11.67
C ASN A 31 2.29 0.74 11.61
N HIS A 32 3.22 0.58 12.55
CA HIS A 32 4.06 -0.60 12.58
C HIS A 32 4.49 -0.96 14.00
N SER A 33 4.92 -2.21 14.14
CA SER A 33 5.68 -2.74 15.28
C SER A 33 6.90 -3.49 14.73
N VAL A 34 7.68 -4.11 15.62
CA VAL A 34 8.78 -5.00 15.24
C VAL A 34 8.31 -6.17 14.36
N SER A 35 7.06 -6.61 14.53
CA SER A 35 6.55 -7.80 13.86
C SER A 35 5.79 -7.50 12.57
N GLU A 36 5.11 -6.35 12.47
CA GLU A 36 4.17 -6.08 11.38
C GLU A 36 4.08 -4.59 11.02
N PHE A 37 3.81 -4.32 9.75
CA PHE A 37 3.35 -3.04 9.22
C PHE A 37 1.87 -3.17 8.88
N VAL A 38 1.06 -2.25 9.39
CA VAL A 38 -0.38 -2.17 9.11
C VAL A 38 -0.63 -0.95 8.26
N VAL A 39 -1.13 -1.17 7.04
CA VAL A 39 -1.49 -0.12 6.08
C VAL A 39 -3.00 -0.06 5.97
N ASP A 40 -3.58 1.03 6.47
CA ASP A 40 -5.00 1.34 6.35
C ASP A 40 -5.24 2.28 5.17
N PHE A 41 -5.95 1.78 4.16
CA PHE A 41 -6.41 2.57 3.04
C PHE A 41 -7.78 3.15 3.36
N ILE A 42 -7.87 4.48 3.32
CA ILE A 42 -9.02 5.25 3.78
C ILE A 42 -9.60 6.04 2.61
N SER A 43 -10.93 6.11 2.57
CA SER A 43 -11.66 7.00 1.69
C SER A 43 -12.28 8.11 2.51
N MET A 44 -11.90 9.35 2.21
CA MET A 44 -12.48 10.56 2.77
C MET A 44 -13.17 11.34 1.65
N MET A 45 -14.49 11.49 1.76
CA MET A 45 -15.31 12.19 0.76
C MET A 45 -15.66 13.60 1.26
N PRO A 46 -15.59 14.63 0.40
CA PRO A 46 -16.07 15.97 0.75
C PRO A 46 -17.51 15.93 1.27
N GLY A 47 -17.81 16.70 2.31
CA GLY A 47 -19.16 16.78 2.89
C GLY A 47 -19.56 15.62 3.80
N THR A 48 -18.69 14.62 4.02
CA THR A 48 -18.91 13.58 5.02
C THR A 48 -17.96 13.75 6.21
N PRO A 49 -18.47 13.80 7.45
CA PRO A 49 -17.62 14.06 8.63
C PRO A 49 -16.82 12.84 9.09
N LYS A 50 -17.00 11.67 8.44
CA LYS A 50 -16.37 10.41 8.86
C LYS A 50 -15.60 9.80 7.70
N ALA A 51 -14.29 9.69 7.86
CA ALA A 51 -13.46 8.85 7.01
C ALA A 51 -13.77 7.37 7.29
N LYS A 52 -13.74 6.54 6.25
CA LYS A 52 -13.96 5.09 6.38
C LYS A 52 -12.71 4.33 5.93
N VAL A 53 -12.24 3.40 6.76
CA VAL A 53 -11.25 2.41 6.35
C VAL A 53 -11.90 1.50 5.32
N LYS A 54 -11.29 1.43 4.15
CA LYS A 54 -11.79 0.69 2.99
C LYS A 54 -11.07 -0.65 2.83
N SER A 55 -9.80 -0.71 3.20
CA SER A 55 -9.00 -1.93 3.26
C SER A 55 -7.91 -1.78 4.30
N ARG A 56 -7.50 -2.91 4.90
CA ARG A 56 -6.35 -3.02 5.80
C ARG A 56 -5.45 -4.14 5.29
N ILE A 57 -4.19 -3.80 5.02
CA ILE A 57 -3.18 -4.78 4.62
C ILE A 57 -2.13 -4.85 5.73
N ILE A 58 -1.80 -6.07 6.16
CA ILE A 58 -0.78 -6.33 7.18
C ILE A 58 0.41 -6.99 6.49
N LEU A 59 1.60 -6.44 6.69
CA LEU A 59 2.83 -6.84 6.01
C LEU A 59 3.94 -7.07 7.05
N THR A 60 4.60 -8.21 6.96
CA THR A 60 5.89 -8.38 7.65
C THR A 60 6.89 -7.28 7.22
N PRO A 61 7.84 -6.88 8.09
CA PRO A 61 8.81 -5.82 7.78
C PRO A 61 9.58 -6.02 6.47
N GLN A 62 9.95 -7.27 6.14
CA GLN A 62 10.67 -7.58 4.91
C GLN A 62 9.81 -7.34 3.66
N HIS A 63 8.51 -7.63 3.73
CA HIS A 63 7.58 -7.37 2.63
C HIS A 63 7.23 -5.90 2.51
N ALA A 64 7.08 -5.19 3.63
CA ALA A 64 6.93 -3.72 3.63
C ALA A 64 8.11 -3.03 2.93
N LYS A 65 9.35 -3.44 3.24
CA LYS A 65 10.56 -2.92 2.58
C LYS A 65 10.60 -3.21 1.07
N LYS A 66 10.23 -4.43 0.66
CA LYS A 66 10.15 -4.80 -0.76
C LYS A 66 9.06 -4.00 -1.49
N PHE A 67 7.91 -3.83 -0.85
CA PHE A 67 6.79 -3.06 -1.37
C PHE A 67 7.18 -1.59 -1.59
N LEU A 68 7.78 -0.94 -0.58
CA LEU A 68 8.24 0.45 -0.68
C LEU A 68 9.18 0.65 -1.88
N LYS A 69 10.17 -0.24 -2.04
CA LYS A 69 11.10 -0.16 -3.17
C LYS A 69 10.38 -0.28 -4.51
N ALA A 70 9.54 -1.32 -4.66
CA ALA A 70 8.82 -1.54 -5.91
C ALA A 70 7.84 -0.39 -6.23
N LEU A 71 7.15 0.14 -5.22
CA LEU A 71 6.24 1.27 -5.38
C LEU A 71 7.00 2.52 -5.83
N ASN A 72 8.10 2.86 -5.15
CA ASN A 72 8.94 4.00 -5.50
C ASN A 72 9.45 3.90 -6.95
N ASP A 73 9.98 2.75 -7.35
CA ASP A 73 10.49 2.53 -8.70
C ASP A 73 9.40 2.73 -9.77
N ASN A 74 8.15 2.34 -9.48
CA ASN A 74 7.02 2.55 -10.38
C ASN A 74 6.55 4.00 -10.41
N VAL A 75 6.52 4.70 -9.27
CA VAL A 75 6.19 6.13 -9.20
C VAL A 75 7.20 6.94 -10.01
N VAL A 76 8.50 6.71 -9.82
CA VAL A 76 9.56 7.39 -10.57
C VAL A 76 9.39 7.17 -12.08
N ARG A 77 9.11 5.94 -12.51
CA ARG A 77 8.87 5.64 -13.93
C ARG A 77 7.63 6.38 -14.47
N PHE A 78 6.56 6.44 -13.67
CA PHE A 78 5.35 7.17 -14.04
C PHE A 78 5.64 8.66 -14.20
N GLU A 79 6.34 9.28 -13.25
CA GLU A 79 6.68 10.70 -13.29
C GLU A 79 7.60 11.06 -14.46
N GLN A 80 8.54 10.18 -14.83
CA GLN A 80 9.36 10.36 -16.02
C GLN A 80 8.54 10.41 -17.31
N ALA A 81 7.42 9.68 -17.37
CA ALA A 81 6.55 9.61 -18.54
C ALA A 81 5.44 10.68 -18.56
N HIS A 82 4.95 11.09 -17.39
CA HIS A 82 3.75 11.92 -17.25
C HIS A 82 3.98 13.26 -16.55
N GLY A 83 5.20 13.53 -16.09
CA GLY A 83 5.56 14.69 -15.27
C GLY A 83 5.45 14.41 -13.77
N THR A 84 6.09 15.25 -12.98
CA THR A 84 6.15 15.14 -11.52
C THR A 84 4.76 15.25 -10.90
N ILE A 85 4.45 14.35 -9.97
CA ILE A 85 3.25 14.40 -9.14
C ILE A 85 3.41 15.61 -8.21
N LYS A 86 2.43 16.50 -8.22
CA LYS A 86 2.47 17.69 -7.35
C LYS A 86 2.16 17.27 -5.91
N ASP A 87 3.02 17.69 -5.00
CA ASP A 87 2.71 17.61 -3.58
C ASP A 87 1.54 18.54 -3.27
N TYR A 88 0.49 17.97 -2.70
CA TYR A 88 -0.55 18.75 -2.04
C TYR A 88 -0.20 18.78 -0.56
N GLU A 89 0.07 19.97 -0.01
CA GLU A 89 0.12 20.14 1.44
C GLU A 89 -1.25 19.77 2.01
N GLN A 90 -1.35 18.57 2.58
CA GLN A 90 -2.54 18.20 3.34
C GLN A 90 -2.47 18.95 4.67
N PRO A 91 -3.48 19.78 5.02
CA PRO A 91 -3.53 20.37 6.34
C PRO A 91 -3.50 19.25 7.39
N PRO A 92 -2.78 19.42 8.51
CA PRO A 92 -2.69 18.39 9.53
C PRO A 92 -4.09 18.07 10.05
N ILE A 93 -4.62 16.91 9.67
CA ILE A 93 -5.93 16.44 10.14
C ILE A 93 -5.70 15.81 11.51
N PRO A 94 -6.31 16.32 12.60
CA PRO A 94 -6.23 15.69 13.91
C PRO A 94 -7.01 14.38 13.86
N LEU A 95 -6.31 13.28 13.64
CA LEU A 95 -6.90 11.95 13.57
C LEU A 95 -6.63 11.22 14.90
N ASN A 96 -7.70 10.72 15.54
CA ASN A 96 -7.61 9.96 16.79
C ASN A 96 -7.79 8.47 16.50
N PHE A 97 -6.73 7.66 16.69
CA PHE A 97 -6.68 6.26 16.23
C PHE A 97 -6.74 5.20 17.34
N GLY A 98 -7.06 5.57 18.57
CA GLY A 98 -6.93 4.64 19.69
C GLY A 98 -5.46 4.32 20.00
N PRO A 99 -5.15 3.31 20.83
CA PRO A 99 -3.78 3.03 21.23
C PRO A 99 -2.96 2.55 20.02
N THR A 100 -1.96 3.35 19.64
CA THR A 100 -0.84 2.92 18.79
C THR A 100 -0.07 1.83 19.52
N GLY A 101 0.14 0.69 18.87
CA GLY A 101 1.10 -0.31 19.36
C GLY A 101 2.47 0.37 19.51
N GLU A 102 3.14 0.09 20.62
CA GLU A 102 4.41 0.71 20.97
C GLU A 102 5.45 0.51 19.86
N ALA A 103 6.13 1.61 19.51
CA ALA A 103 7.15 1.70 18.48
C ALA A 103 8.46 1.01 18.88
#